data_AF-A0A527YVN4-F1
#
_entry.id   AF-A0A527YVN4-F1
#
_cell.length_a   1.000
_cell.length_b   1.000
_cell.length_c   1.000
_cell.angle_alpha   90.00
_cell.angle_beta   90.00
_cell.angle_gamma   90.00
#
_symmetry.space_group_name_H-M   'P 1'
#
loop_
_entity.id
_entity.type
_entity.pdbx_description
1 polymer ?
#
loop_
_entity_poly.entity_id
_entity_poly.type
_entity_poly.pdbx_seq_one_letter_code
_entity_poly.pdbx_strand_id
1 'polypeptide(L)' 'VYPNSRNIIAGRTMFTIDIRSPEKEVLDAMDGRIREGIDTICEALDIKYQIDQVGHFDPVTFDPGCVKAVRDAAERLG' A
#
# COMPACT_ATOMS: atom_id res chain seq x y z
N VAL A 1 18.30 3.72 -6.16
CA VAL A 1 19.09 4.84 -5.59
C VAL A 1 20.10 5.29 -6.63
N TYR A 2 20.35 6.59 -6.79
CA TYR A 2 21.27 7.15 -7.76
C TYR A 2 22.15 8.24 -7.10
N PRO A 3 23.47 8.29 -7.36
CA PRO A 3 24.23 7.44 -8.29
C PRO A 3 24.58 6.05 -7.74
N ASN A 4 24.13 5.71 -6.52
CA ASN A 4 24.44 4.43 -5.86
C ASN A 4 25.94 4.20 -5.62
N SER A 5 26.67 5.28 -5.29
CA SER A 5 28.07 5.21 -4.88
C SER A 5 28.19 5.30 -3.35
N ARG A 6 29.19 4.63 -2.78
CA ARG A 6 29.43 4.62 -1.33
C ARG A 6 29.87 5.98 -0.76
N ASN A 7 30.43 6.85 -1.60
CA ASN A 7 31.02 8.12 -1.20
C ASN A 7 30.39 9.35 -1.89
N ILE A 8 29.23 9.19 -2.53
CA ILE A 8 28.48 10.29 -3.14
C ILE A 8 27.08 10.30 -2.53
N ILE A 9 26.66 11.46 -2.03
CA ILE A 9 25.30 11.65 -1.50
C ILE A 9 24.28 11.31 -2.60
N ALA A 10 23.25 10.54 -2.25
CA ALA A 10 22.23 10.15 -3.20
C ALA A 10 21.42 11.38 -3.63
N GLY A 11 21.41 11.66 -4.95
CA GLY A 11 20.60 12.74 -5.52
C GLY A 11 19.18 12.32 -5.89
N ARG A 12 18.90 11.01 -5.93
CA ARG A 12 17.55 10.47 -6.21
C ARG A 12 17.39 9.05 -5.69
N THR A 13 16.22 8.76 -5.13
CA THR A 13 15.76 7.41 -4.81
C THR A 13 14.37 7.19 -5.37
N MET A 14 14.12 5.98 -5.87
CA MET A 14 12.83 5.54 -6.36
C MET A 14 12.56 4.18 -5.71
N PHE A 15 11.33 4.01 -5.22
CA PHE A 15 10.86 2.79 -4.59
C PHE A 15 9.35 2.68 -4.81
N THR A 16 8.79 1.50 -4.56
CA THR A 16 7.37 1.22 -4.68
C THR A 16 6.77 0.94 -3.31
N ILE A 17 5.46 1.21 -3.18
CA ILE A 17 4.67 0.91 -1.98
C ILE A 17 3.47 0.09 -2.44
N ASP A 18 3.26 -1.08 -1.84
CA ASP A 18 2.07 -1.92 -2.02
C ASP A 18 1.38 -2.00 -0.67
N ILE A 19 0.11 -1.62 -0.63
CA ILE A 19 -0.76 -1.68 0.55
C ILE A 19 -2.03 -2.45 0.20
N ARG A 20 -2.55 -3.21 1.16
CA ARG A 20 -3.73 -4.05 0.97
C ARG A 20 -4.57 -4.06 2.23
N SER A 21 -5.89 -3.99 2.04
CA SER A 21 -6.88 -4.18 3.08
C SER A 21 -8.16 -4.77 2.45
N PRO A 22 -8.87 -5.69 3.14
CA PRO A 22 -10.20 -6.12 2.72
C PRO A 22 -11.27 -5.04 2.97
N GLU A 23 -10.96 -4.03 3.78
CA GLU A 23 -11.82 -2.90 4.11
C GLU A 23 -11.35 -1.65 3.35
N LYS A 24 -12.25 -1.05 2.57
CA LYS A 24 -11.90 0.08 1.68
C LYS A 24 -11.48 1.30 2.48
N GLU A 25 -12.20 1.60 3.56
CA GLU A 25 -11.95 2.74 4.44
C GLU A 25 -10.55 2.67 5.05
N VAL A 26 -10.12 1.46 5.42
CA VAL A 26 -8.76 1.22 5.93
C VAL A 26 -7.72 1.41 4.81
N LEU A 27 -7.99 0.92 3.59
CA LEU A 27 -7.08 1.09 2.45
C LEU A 27 -6.90 2.57 2.11
N ASP A 28 -7.99 3.33 2.04
CA ASP A 28 -7.98 4.76 1.76
C ASP A 28 -7.23 5.54 2.87
N ALA A 29 -7.46 5.17 4.14
CA ALA A 29 -6.76 5.78 5.27
C ALA A 29 -5.25 5.48 5.25
N MET A 30 -4.84 4.28 4.82
CA MET A 30 -3.43 3.95 4.64
C MET A 30 -2.77 4.80 3.54
N ASP A 31 -3.41 4.95 2.37
CA ASP A 31 -2.91 5.78 1.27
C ASP A 31 -2.76 7.25 1.70
N GLY A 32 -3.78 7.82 2.35
CA GLY A 32 -3.75 9.19 2.86
C GLY A 32 -2.58 9.43 3.81
N ARG A 33 -2.42 8.57 4.82
CA ARG A 33 -1.32 8.67 5.79
C ARG A 33 0.07 8.55 5.16
N ILE A 34 0.22 7.71 4.13
CA ILE A 34 1.48 7.58 3.40
C ILE A 34 1.81 8.88 2.68
N ARG A 35 0.83 9.46 1.98
CA ARG A 35 1.03 10.72 1.22
C ARG A 35 1.35 11.88 2.15
N GLU A 36 0.60 12.05 3.24
CA GLU A 36 0.84 13.07 4.26
C GLU A 36 2.22 12.91 4.91
N GLY A 37 2.62 11.68 5.23
CA GLY A 37 3.93 11.39 5.80
C GLY A 37 5.08 11.72 4.85
N ILE A 38 4.93 11.38 3.56
CA ILE A 38 5.91 11.74 2.52
C ILE A 38 6.02 13.26 2.40
N ASP A 39 4.91 13.97 2.28
CA ASP A 39 4.87 15.43 2.16
C ASP A 39 5.56 16.11 3.35
N THR A 40 5.18 15.73 4.57
CA THR A 40 5.76 16.25 5.82
C THR A 40 7.28 16.07 5.87
N ILE A 41 7.77 14.86 5.56
CA ILE A 41 9.20 14.55 5.61
C ILE A 41 9.96 15.31 4.52
N CYS A 42 9.41 15.37 3.31
CA CYS A 42 10.05 16.04 2.18
C CYS A 42 10.09 17.57 2.35
N GLU A 43 9.04 18.18 2.90
CA GLU A 43 9.02 19.60 3.26
C GLU A 43 10.08 19.91 4.32
N ALA A 44 10.12 19.12 5.41
CA ALA A 44 11.08 19.33 6.51
C ALA A 44 12.55 19.18 6.08
N LEU A 45 12.82 18.39 5.04
CA LEU A 45 14.17 18.13 4.54
C LEU A 45 14.54 18.95 3.29
N ASP A 46 13.62 19.78 2.77
CA ASP A 46 13.76 20.51 1.50
C ASP A 46 14.11 19.59 0.31
N ILE A 47 13.39 18.45 0.22
CA ILE A 47 13.58 17.44 -0.83
C ILE A 47 12.34 17.41 -1.72
N LYS A 48 12.55 17.43 -3.04
CA LYS A 48 11.47 17.26 -4.02
C LYS A 48 11.07 15.80 -4.14
N TYR A 49 9.77 15.54 -4.31
CA TYR A 49 9.24 14.19 -4.53
C TYR A 49 8.15 14.17 -5.59
N GLN A 50 7.84 12.97 -6.08
CA GLN A 50 6.73 12.68 -6.98
C GLN A 50 6.15 11.32 -6.57
N ILE A 51 4.82 11.18 -6.63
CA ILE A 51 4.12 9.93 -6.35
C ILE A 51 3.25 9.59 -7.57
N ASP A 52 3.48 8.42 -8.16
CA ASP A 52 2.68 7.89 -9.26
C ASP A 52 1.88 6.67 -8.78
N GLN A 53 0.55 6.75 -8.83
CA GLN A 53 -0.31 5.62 -8.50
C GLN A 53 -0.51 4.74 -9.73
N VAL A 54 0.21 3.62 -9.76
CA VAL A 54 0.26 2.70 -10.92
C VAL A 54 -0.78 1.58 -10.88
N GLY A 55 -1.51 1.43 -9.76
CA GLY A 55 -2.59 0.44 -9.62
C GLY A 55 -3.52 0.77 -8.47
N HIS A 56 -4.82 0.50 -8.65
CA HIS A 56 -5.85 0.62 -7.63
C HIS A 56 -6.93 -0.43 -7.87
N PHE A 57 -7.28 -1.17 -6.82
CA PHE A 57 -8.32 -2.20 -6.87
C PHE A 57 -9.18 -2.04 -5.63
N ASP A 58 -10.49 -1.90 -5.80
CA ASP A 58 -11.42 -1.95 -4.68
C ASP A 58 -11.40 -3.35 -4.06
N PRO A 59 -11.49 -3.48 -2.72
CA PRO A 59 -11.62 -4.77 -2.07
C PRO A 59 -12.83 -5.53 -2.60
N VAL A 60 -12.63 -6.80 -2.97
CA VAL A 60 -13.70 -7.67 -3.47
C VAL A 60 -14.11 -8.63 -2.37
N THR A 61 -15.38 -8.62 -2.00
CA THR A 61 -15.96 -9.58 -1.05
C THR A 61 -16.53 -10.78 -1.80
N PHE A 62 -16.21 -12.00 -1.34
CA PHE A 62 -16.85 -13.21 -1.86
C PHE A 62 -18.34 -13.25 -1.49
N ASP A 63 -19.13 -13.94 -2.32
CA ASP A 63 -20.54 -14.18 -2.01
C ASP A 63 -20.70 -14.84 -0.62
N PRO A 64 -21.53 -14.29 0.28
CA PRO A 64 -21.69 -14.82 1.63
C PRO A 64 -22.20 -16.27 1.67
N GLY A 65 -23.02 -16.67 0.70
CA GLY A 65 -23.52 -18.04 0.57
C GLY A 65 -22.41 -19.02 0.22
N CYS A 66 -21.54 -18.65 -0.72
CA CYS A 66 -20.33 -19.41 -1.04
C CYS A 66 -19.39 -19.54 0.17
N VAL A 67 -19.12 -18.44 0.89
CA VAL A 67 -18.28 -18.47 2.10
C VAL A 67 -18.89 -19.37 3.17
N LYS A 68 -20.20 -19.29 3.39
CA LYS A 68 -20.93 -20.16 4.32
C LYS A 68 -20.84 -21.62 3.92
N ALA A 69 -21.07 -21.95 2.64
CA ALA A 69 -21.01 -23.32 2.14
C ALA A 69 -19.62 -23.97 2.35
N VAL A 70 -18.54 -23.21 2.11
CA VAL A 70 -17.17 -23.66 2.38
C VAL A 70 -16.98 -23.92 3.87
N ARG A 71 -17.44 -23.01 4.73
CA ARG A 71 -17.33 -23.15 6.19
C ARG A 71 -18.10 -24.36 6.73
N ASP A 72 -19.38 -24.51 6.36
CA ASP A 72 -20.22 -25.63 6.79
C ASP A 72 -19.62 -26.98 6.36
N ALA A 73 -19.03 -27.05 5.15
CA ALA A 73 -18.40 -28.26 4.65
C ALA A 73 -17.13 -28.63 5.45
N ALA A 74 -16.30 -27.64 5.80
CA ALA A 74 -15.13 -27.85 6.63
C ALA A 74 -15.54 -28.35 8.04
N GLU A 75 -16.49 -27.67 8.69
CA GLU A 75 -16.98 -28.07 10.02
C GLU A 75 -17.55 -29.50 10.06
N ARG A 76 -18.20 -29.94 8.97
CA ARG A 76 -18.74 -31.31 8.86
C ARG A 76 -17.65 -32.38 8.71
N LEU A 77 -16.50 -32.03 8.12
CA LEU A 77 -15.47 -33.01 7.70
C LEU A 77 -14.20 -32.99 8.56
N GLY A 78 -13.99 -31.96 9.38
CA GLY A 78 -12.86 -31.83 10.31
C GLY A 78 -11.72 -30.97 9.78
#